data_AF-A0A6L2PJZ2-F1
#
_entry.id   AF-A0A6L2PJZ2-F1
#
_cell.length_a   1.000
_cell.length_b   1.000
_cell.length_c   1.000
_cell.angle_alpha   90.00
_cell.angle_beta   90.00
_cell.angle_gamma   90.00
#
_symmetry.space_group_name_H-M   'P 1'
#
loop_
_entity.id
_entity.type
_entity.pdbx_description
1 polymer ?
#
loop_
_entity_poly.entity_id
_entity_poly.type
_entity_poly.pdbx_seq_one_letter_code
_entity_poly.pdbx_strand_id
1 'polypeptide(L)'
;MNETKSALSTHGGSTDFTYAVDGGQFVWKKLDQGSRVGMKYGYIQLEETPYHEAAEIMLDSLLQQCSDLKREVDGLQKNNMRAKRERDVLMEKLVKYKEEKLEIEQQLTGRFLAVLNAKKEHIQQLEERLQVFFPGTKIPSARFGAYTLLILPEDVNGRFSVDSKAL
;
A
#
# COMPACT_ATOMS: atom_id res chain seq x y z
N MET A 1 -17.32 -32.92 -12.73
CA MET A 1 -18.09 -31.69 -13.06
C MET A 1 -17.14 -30.52 -13.35
N ASN A 2 -16.00 -30.46 -12.66
CA ASN A 2 -14.94 -29.47 -12.90
C ASN A 2 -14.28 -29.62 -14.27
N GLU A 3 -14.18 -30.83 -14.78
CA GLU A 3 -13.49 -31.17 -16.03
C GLU A 3 -14.28 -30.71 -17.26
N THR A 4 -15.61 -30.84 -17.24
CA THR A 4 -16.48 -30.28 -18.28
C THR A 4 -16.41 -28.75 -18.29
N LYS A 5 -16.36 -28.13 -17.11
CA LYS A 5 -16.16 -26.67 -16.99
C LYS A 5 -14.79 -26.26 -17.54
N SER A 6 -13.73 -26.99 -17.22
CA SER A 6 -12.39 -26.73 -17.78
C SER A 6 -12.33 -26.95 -19.30
N ALA A 7 -13.08 -27.92 -19.82
CA ALA A 7 -13.13 -28.20 -21.25
C ALA A 7 -13.92 -27.14 -22.03
N LEU A 8 -14.96 -26.54 -21.46
CA LEU A 8 -15.92 -25.71 -22.20
C LEU A 8 -15.93 -24.22 -21.79
N SER A 9 -15.27 -23.83 -20.70
CA SER A 9 -15.29 -22.46 -20.19
C SER A 9 -13.96 -21.71 -20.33
N THR A 10 -12.93 -22.35 -20.87
CA THR A 10 -11.63 -21.69 -21.12
C THR A 10 -11.73 -20.78 -22.34
N HIS A 11 -11.42 -19.49 -22.17
CA HIS A 11 -11.19 -18.56 -23.27
C HIS A 11 -10.02 -19.11 -24.12
N GLY A 12 -10.34 -19.71 -25.27
CA GLY A 12 -9.36 -20.33 -26.18
C GLY A 12 -9.27 -21.86 -26.14
N GLY A 13 -10.12 -22.56 -25.37
CA GLY A 13 -10.10 -24.02 -25.23
C GLY A 13 -8.99 -24.51 -24.30
N SER A 14 -9.15 -25.72 -23.76
CA SER A 14 -8.13 -26.34 -22.90
C SER A 14 -7.17 -27.18 -23.75
N THR A 15 -5.86 -27.00 -23.56
CA THR A 15 -4.80 -27.71 -24.31
C THR A 15 -4.83 -29.23 -24.11
N ASP A 16 -5.46 -29.68 -23.03
CA ASP A 16 -5.58 -31.10 -22.69
C ASP A 16 -6.81 -31.76 -23.36
N PHE A 17 -7.59 -30.98 -24.12
CA PHE A 17 -8.81 -31.46 -24.77
C PHE A 17 -8.74 -31.30 -26.29
N THR A 18 -9.36 -32.24 -26.99
CA THR A 18 -9.60 -32.19 -28.43
C THR A 18 -11.09 -32.18 -28.69
N TYR A 19 -11.53 -31.31 -29.60
CA TYR A 19 -12.93 -31.10 -29.91
C TYR A 19 -13.22 -31.57 -31.33
N ALA A 20 -14.34 -32.26 -31.54
CA ALA A 20 -14.78 -32.74 -32.84
C ALA A 20 -16.29 -32.64 -32.96
N VAL A 21 -16.77 -32.47 -34.20
CA VAL A 21 -18.18 -32.63 -34.55
C VAL A 21 -18.29 -33.86 -35.43
N ASP A 22 -19.08 -34.85 -35.01
CA ASP A 22 -19.27 -36.11 -35.72
C ASP A 22 -20.72 -36.56 -35.57
N GLY A 23 -21.38 -36.91 -36.68
CA GLY A 23 -22.77 -37.40 -36.68
C GLY A 23 -23.79 -36.49 -35.97
N GLY A 24 -23.64 -35.16 -36.07
CA GLY A 24 -24.51 -34.20 -35.37
C GLY A 24 -24.26 -34.11 -33.85
N GLN A 25 -23.17 -34.70 -33.36
CA GLN A 25 -22.74 -34.58 -31.97
C GLN A 25 -21.50 -33.71 -31.87
N PHE A 26 -21.47 -32.78 -30.92
CA PHE A 26 -20.23 -32.16 -30.48
C PHE A 26 -19.60 -33.01 -29.38
N VAL A 27 -18.34 -33.39 -29.55
CA VAL A 27 -17.61 -34.30 -28.67
C VAL A 27 -16.31 -33.66 -28.22
N TRP A 28 -16.03 -33.73 -26.91
CA TRP A 28 -14.72 -33.37 -26.36
C TRP A 28 -14.03 -34.59 -25.74
N LYS A 29 -12.77 -34.78 -26.12
CA LYS A 29 -11.92 -35.88 -25.67
C LYS A 29 -10.76 -35.32 -24.86
N LYS A 30 -10.42 -35.94 -23.74
CA LYS A 30 -9.22 -35.58 -22.97
C LYS A 30 -8.03 -36.37 -23.48
N LEU A 31 -6.93 -35.69 -23.77
CA LEU A 31 -5.65 -36.30 -24.11
C LEU A 31 -4.98 -36.81 -22.84
N ASP A 32 -4.58 -38.08 -22.84
CA ASP A 32 -3.71 -38.58 -21.78
C ASP A 32 -2.25 -38.19 -22.08
N GLN A 33 -1.55 -37.67 -21.10
CA GLN A 33 -0.21 -37.10 -21.29
C GLN A 33 0.86 -38.19 -21.53
N GLY A 34 0.57 -39.45 -21.15
CA GLY A 34 1.50 -40.58 -21.30
C GLY A 34 1.22 -41.49 -22.50
N SER A 35 -0.01 -41.51 -23.00
CA SER A 35 -0.43 -42.31 -24.15
C SER A 35 -1.17 -41.38 -25.09
N ARG A 36 -0.77 -41.28 -26.36
CA ARG A 36 -1.42 -40.44 -27.40
C ARG A 36 -2.88 -40.86 -27.74
N VAL A 37 -3.57 -41.49 -26.78
CA VAL A 37 -4.94 -41.98 -26.82
C VAL A 37 -5.84 -40.90 -26.21
N GLY A 38 -6.77 -40.39 -27.02
CA GLY A 38 -7.79 -39.46 -26.54
C GLY A 38 -9.01 -40.21 -25.99
N MET A 39 -9.34 -39.99 -24.72
CA MET A 39 -10.52 -40.58 -24.08
C MET A 39 -11.74 -39.68 -24.25
N LYS A 40 -12.85 -40.21 -24.78
CA LYS A 40 -14.11 -39.46 -24.90
C LYS A 40 -14.60 -39.08 -23.51
N TYR A 41 -14.69 -37.79 -23.25
CA TYR A 41 -15.05 -37.27 -21.93
C TYR A 41 -16.52 -36.83 -21.88
N GLY A 42 -17.04 -36.32 -22.99
CA GLY A 42 -18.45 -36.00 -23.10
C GLY A 42 -18.87 -35.70 -24.53
N TYR A 43 -20.17 -35.59 -24.71
CA TYR A 43 -20.78 -35.16 -25.95
C TYR A 43 -22.09 -34.43 -25.68
N ILE A 44 -22.53 -33.64 -26.65
CA ILE A 44 -23.85 -33.03 -26.69
C ILE A 44 -24.41 -33.15 -28.11
N GLN A 45 -25.72 -33.38 -28.22
CA GLN A 45 -26.39 -33.31 -29.51
C GLN A 45 -26.52 -31.87 -29.95
N LEU A 46 -26.15 -31.62 -31.21
CA LEU A 46 -26.34 -30.35 -31.86
C LEU A 46 -27.65 -30.39 -32.63
N GLU A 47 -28.42 -29.31 -32.53
CA GLU A 47 -29.55 -29.06 -33.40
C GLU A 47 -29.11 -28.23 -34.60
N GLU A 48 -29.58 -28.57 -35.79
CA GLU A 48 -29.33 -27.76 -36.98
C GLU A 48 -30.07 -26.43 -36.85
N THR A 49 -29.31 -25.34 -36.93
CA THR A 49 -29.84 -23.98 -36.87
C THR A 49 -29.40 -23.22 -38.11
N PRO A 50 -30.27 -22.40 -38.73
CA PRO A 50 -29.88 -21.54 -39.83
C PRO A 50 -28.70 -20.64 -39.43
N TYR A 51 -27.71 -20.54 -40.32
CA TYR A 51 -26.49 -19.76 -40.04
C TYR A 51 -26.78 -18.31 -39.63
N HIS A 52 -27.73 -17.66 -40.30
CA HIS A 52 -28.05 -16.25 -40.06
C HIS A 52 -28.58 -16.02 -38.64
N GLU A 53 -29.47 -16.88 -38.14
CA GLU A 53 -30.01 -16.78 -36.77
C GLU A 53 -28.90 -16.98 -35.73
N ALA A 54 -28.04 -17.98 -35.92
CA ALA A 54 -26.92 -18.25 -35.01
C ALA A 54 -25.90 -17.09 -35.02
N ALA A 55 -25.64 -16.49 -36.18
CA ALA A 55 -24.73 -15.36 -36.33
C ALA A 55 -25.30 -14.10 -35.68
N GLU A 56 -26.59 -13.80 -35.86
CA GLU A 56 -27.25 -12.65 -35.23
C GLU A 56 -27.19 -12.74 -33.70
N ILE A 57 -27.57 -13.89 -33.12
CA ILE A 57 -27.51 -14.11 -31.66
C ILE A 57 -26.07 -13.92 -31.14
N MET A 58 -25.08 -14.45 -31.86
CA MET A 58 -23.68 -14.34 -31.47
C MET A 58 -23.21 -12.88 -31.52
N LEU A 59 -23.55 -12.16 -32.59
CA LEU A 59 -23.18 -10.75 -32.76
C LEU A 59 -23.84 -9.85 -31.72
N ASP A 60 -25.13 -10.05 -31.44
CA ASP A 60 -25.85 -9.29 -30.42
C ASP A 60 -25.25 -9.52 -29.03
N SER A 61 -24.93 -10.78 -28.70
CA SER A 61 -24.23 -11.11 -27.46
C SER A 61 -22.87 -10.43 -27.37
N LEU A 62 -22.09 -10.43 -28.46
CA LEU A 62 -20.76 -9.78 -28.50
C LEU A 62 -20.87 -8.25 -28.37
N LEU A 63 -21.82 -7.62 -29.05
CA LEU A 63 -22.06 -6.19 -28.96
C LEU A 63 -22.48 -5.78 -27.55
N GLN A 64 -23.36 -6.56 -26.93
CA GLN A 64 -23.78 -6.33 -25.55
C GLN A 64 -22.60 -6.45 -24.58
N GLN A 65 -21.79 -7.51 -24.69
CA GLN A 65 -20.58 -7.69 -23.87
C GLN A 65 -19.59 -6.55 -24.06
N CYS A 66 -19.34 -6.11 -25.29
CA CYS A 66 -18.48 -4.96 -25.58
C CYS A 66 -19.00 -3.67 -24.93
N SER A 67 -20.32 -3.44 -24.99
CA SER A 67 -20.97 -2.28 -24.35
C SER A 67 -20.82 -2.32 -22.84
N ASP A 68 -21.08 -3.48 -22.22
CA ASP A 68 -20.97 -3.67 -20.78
C ASP A 68 -19.53 -3.52 -20.29
N LEU A 69 -18.56 -4.12 -20.99
CA LEU A 69 -17.13 -3.96 -20.72
C LEU A 69 -16.70 -2.50 -20.83
N LYS A 70 -17.13 -1.78 -21.86
CA LYS A 70 -16.82 -0.36 -22.01
C LYS A 70 -17.36 0.46 -20.84
N ARG A 71 -18.62 0.23 -20.45
CA ARG A 71 -19.22 0.89 -19.29
C ARG A 71 -18.48 0.60 -17.99
N GLU A 72 -18.04 -0.64 -17.80
CA GLU A 72 -17.25 -1.03 -16.63
C GLU A 72 -15.88 -0.34 -16.62
N VAL A 73 -15.17 -0.33 -17.75
CA VAL A 73 -13.87 0.35 -17.90
C VAL A 73 -14.02 1.84 -17.61
N ASP A 74 -15.03 2.50 -18.17
CA ASP A 74 -15.28 3.92 -17.93
C ASP A 74 -15.58 4.20 -16.45
N GLY A 75 -16.38 3.33 -15.81
CA GLY A 75 -16.68 3.38 -14.38
C GLY A 75 -15.43 3.22 -13.51
N LEU A 76 -14.61 2.21 -13.79
CA LEU A 76 -13.35 1.95 -13.09
C LEU A 76 -12.37 3.10 -13.28
N GLN A 77 -12.26 3.67 -14.48
CA GLN A 77 -11.41 4.82 -14.76
C GLN A 77 -11.85 6.06 -13.96
N LYS A 78 -13.16 6.32 -13.88
CA LYS A 78 -13.71 7.41 -13.05
C LYS A 78 -13.40 7.21 -11.57
N ASN A 79 -13.58 5.99 -11.06
CA ASN A 79 -13.27 5.66 -9.66
C ASN A 79 -11.77 5.79 -9.37
N ASN A 80 -10.91 5.34 -10.28
CA ASN A 80 -9.47 5.47 -10.16
C ASN A 80 -9.03 6.94 -10.12
N MET A 81 -9.56 7.78 -11.02
CA MET A 81 -9.29 9.22 -10.99
C MET A 81 -9.75 9.87 -9.69
N ARG A 82 -10.92 9.48 -9.17
CA ARG A 82 -11.41 9.97 -7.88
C ARG A 82 -10.47 9.58 -6.74
N ALA A 83 -10.11 8.31 -6.64
CA ALA A 83 -9.21 7.80 -5.60
C ALA A 83 -7.83 8.46 -5.65
N LYS A 84 -7.29 8.71 -6.86
CA LYS A 84 -6.04 9.46 -7.03
C LYS A 84 -6.12 10.87 -6.47
N ARG A 85 -7.18 11.62 -6.80
CA ARG A 85 -7.39 12.97 -6.26
C ARG A 85 -7.50 12.98 -4.74
N GLU A 86 -8.28 12.04 -4.17
CA GLU A 86 -8.43 11.92 -2.72
C GLU A 86 -7.09 11.62 -2.05
N ARG A 87 -6.29 10.70 -2.63
CA ARG A 87 -4.93 10.39 -2.16
C ARG A 87 -4.03 11.62 -2.21
N ASP A 88 -4.05 12.38 -3.30
CA ASP A 88 -3.18 13.56 -3.46
C ASP A 88 -3.52 14.65 -2.42
N VAL A 89 -4.82 14.87 -2.15
CA VAL A 89 -5.28 15.78 -1.08
C VAL A 89 -4.84 15.30 0.31
N LEU A 90 -4.95 13.99 0.59
CA LEU A 90 -4.51 13.43 1.86
C LEU A 90 -2.99 13.54 2.04
N MET A 91 -2.23 13.36 0.96
CA MET A 91 -0.79 13.49 0.99
C MET A 91 -0.37 14.94 1.29
N GLU A 92 -1.04 15.93 0.68
CA GLU A 92 -0.79 17.34 0.99
C GLU A 92 -1.09 17.67 2.46
N LYS A 93 -2.21 17.18 2.99
CA LYS A 93 -2.56 17.34 4.42
C LYS A 93 -1.52 16.69 5.33
N LEU A 94 -1.02 15.51 4.97
CA LEU A 94 0.00 14.81 5.74
C LEU A 94 1.30 15.61 5.84
N VAL A 95 1.73 16.23 4.73
CA VAL A 95 2.91 17.11 4.71
C VAL A 95 2.69 18.29 5.66
N LYS A 96 1.54 18.97 5.55
CA LYS A 96 1.19 20.09 6.45
C LYS A 96 1.21 19.69 7.92
N TYR A 97 0.60 18.56 8.28
CA TYR A 97 0.62 18.07 9.65
C TYR A 97 2.02 17.71 10.15
N LYS A 98 2.91 17.22 9.27
CA LYS A 98 4.31 16.96 9.64
C LYS A 98 5.03 18.27 9.96
N GLU A 99 4.82 19.30 9.14
CA GLU A 99 5.40 20.64 9.36
C GLU A 99 4.88 21.27 10.66
N GLU A 100 3.56 21.29 10.86
CA GLU A 100 2.92 21.81 12.08
C GLU A 100 3.41 21.08 13.34
N LYS A 101 3.52 19.75 13.27
CA LYS A 101 4.06 18.94 14.37
C LYS A 101 5.49 19.38 14.71
N LEU A 102 6.34 19.51 13.70
CA LEU A 102 7.75 19.88 13.89
C LEU A 102 7.87 21.29 14.49
N GLU A 103 7.05 22.23 14.04
CA GLU A 103 7.00 23.58 14.60
C GLU A 103 6.62 23.56 16.09
N ILE A 104 5.57 22.81 16.45
CA ILE A 104 5.13 22.67 17.84
C ILE A 104 6.23 22.05 18.70
N GLU A 105 6.90 21.01 18.22
CA GLU A 105 8.02 20.36 18.92
C GLU A 105 9.17 21.34 19.18
N GLN A 106 9.53 22.16 18.18
CA GLN A 106 10.55 23.20 18.34
C GLN A 106 10.14 24.25 19.37
N GLN A 107 8.89 24.73 19.31
CA GLN A 107 8.38 25.70 20.27
C GLN A 107 8.38 25.17 21.71
N LEU A 108 7.92 23.93 21.91
CA LEU A 108 7.91 23.26 23.22
C LEU A 108 9.32 23.07 23.76
N THR A 109 10.24 22.60 22.91
CA THR A 109 11.65 22.42 23.27
C THR A 109 12.29 23.75 23.66
N GLY A 110 12.05 24.82 22.90
CA GLY A 110 12.53 26.16 23.22
C GLY A 110 12.02 26.67 24.58
N ARG A 111 10.73 26.50 24.86
CA ARG A 111 10.15 26.87 26.17
C ARG A 111 10.73 26.05 27.31
N PHE A 112 10.92 24.75 27.10
CA PHE A 112 11.51 23.85 28.10
C PHE A 112 12.95 24.25 28.43
N LEU A 113 13.77 24.56 27.41
CA LEU A 113 15.14 25.03 27.60
C LEU A 113 15.20 26.36 28.36
N ALA A 114 14.29 27.29 28.09
CA ALA A 114 14.21 28.55 28.83
C ALA A 114 13.97 28.32 30.34
N VAL A 115 13.06 27.40 30.69
CA VAL A 115 12.80 27.02 32.09
C VAL A 115 14.01 26.35 32.71
N LEU A 116 14.68 25.45 32.00
CA LEU A 116 15.89 24.79 32.50
C LEU A 116 17.02 25.78 32.76
N ASN A 117 17.25 26.72 31.85
CA ASN A 117 18.28 27.74 31.99
C ASN A 117 17.98 28.68 33.17
N ALA A 118 16.73 29.13 33.33
CA ALA A 118 16.32 29.95 34.47
C ALA A 118 16.53 29.22 35.80
N LYS A 119 16.23 27.90 35.86
CA LYS A 119 16.51 27.09 37.05
C LYS A 119 18.00 26.92 37.31
N LYS A 120 18.80 26.69 36.26
CA LYS A 120 20.26 26.57 36.36
C LYS A 120 20.88 27.86 36.90
N GLU A 121 20.46 29.00 36.37
CA GLU A 121 20.90 30.32 36.84
C GLU A 121 20.53 30.55 38.30
N HIS A 122 19.31 30.21 38.71
CA HIS A 122 18.90 30.34 40.10
C HIS A 122 19.73 29.46 41.05
N ILE A 123 20.04 28.22 40.65
CA ILE A 123 20.92 27.33 41.41
C ILE A 123 22.32 27.95 41.53
N GLN A 124 22.89 28.46 40.44
CA GLN A 124 24.21 29.11 40.45
C GLN A 124 24.23 30.31 41.40
N GLN A 125 23.21 31.17 41.36
CA GLN A 125 23.08 32.31 42.28
C GLN A 125 23.01 31.86 43.75
N LEU A 126 22.32 30.76 44.04
CA LEU A 126 22.24 30.20 45.40
C LEU A 126 23.59 29.61 45.84
N GLU A 127 24.28 28.89 44.96
CA GLU A 127 25.62 28.34 45.21
C GLU A 127 26.65 29.46 45.50
N GLU A 128 26.64 30.54 44.72
CA GLU A 128 27.49 31.71 44.91
C GLU A 128 27.24 32.39 46.27
N ARG A 129 25.97 32.61 46.64
CA ARG A 129 25.62 33.19 47.94
C ARG A 129 26.08 32.32 49.11
N LEU A 130 25.94 31.00 48.99
CA LEU A 130 26.42 30.06 50.01
C LEU A 130 27.95 30.08 50.14
N GLN A 131 28.69 30.22 49.05
CA GLN A 131 30.15 30.37 49.10
C GLN A 131 30.59 31.66 49.80
N VAL A 132 29.86 32.76 49.61
CA VAL A 132 30.14 34.04 50.30
C VAL A 132 29.87 33.92 51.82
N PHE A 133 28.81 33.22 52.21
CA PHE A 133 28.45 33.04 53.63
C PHE A 133 29.30 32.00 54.36
N PHE A 134 29.85 31.00 53.66
CA PHE A 134 30.72 29.96 54.23
C PHE A 134 32.03 29.83 53.44
N PRO A 135 32.98 30.78 53.60
CA PRO A 135 34.26 30.73 52.91
C PRO A 135 35.10 29.55 53.43
N GLY A 136 35.14 28.45 52.70
CA GLY A 136 36.01 27.30 52.98
C GLY A 136 35.36 25.92 52.92
N THR A 137 34.02 25.83 52.90
CA THR A 137 33.33 24.56 52.66
C THR A 137 33.19 24.32 51.16
N LYS A 138 33.90 23.31 50.63
CA LYS A 138 33.73 22.83 49.25
C LYS A 138 32.33 22.21 49.12
N ILE A 139 31.34 23.02 48.74
CA ILE A 139 30.04 22.51 48.32
C ILE A 139 30.28 21.80 46.98
N PRO A 140 29.91 20.51 46.83
CA PRO A 140 30.09 19.81 45.57
C PRO A 140 29.21 20.48 44.51
N SER A 141 29.83 21.24 43.61
CA SER A 141 29.18 21.80 42.42
C SER A 141 28.56 20.64 41.64
N ALA A 142 27.24 20.64 41.52
CA ALA A 142 26.55 19.74 40.62
C ALA A 142 26.99 20.12 39.21
N ARG A 143 27.93 19.35 38.64
CA ARG A 143 28.36 19.51 37.24
C ARG A 143 27.17 19.20 36.33
N PHE A 144 26.36 20.21 36.04
CA PHE A 144 25.39 20.15 34.95
C PHE A 144 26.17 20.36 33.65
N GLY A 145 26.57 19.23 33.04
CA GLY A 145 27.26 19.19 31.75
C GLY A 145 26.59 20.10 30.72
N ALA A 146 27.40 20.82 29.95
CA ALA A 146 26.92 21.62 28.83
C ALA A 146 26.46 20.67 27.72
N TYR A 147 25.17 20.33 27.70
CA TYR A 147 24.59 19.58 26.59
C TYR A 147 24.06 20.56 25.55
N THR A 148 24.82 20.75 24.48
CA THR A 148 24.30 21.34 23.24
C THR A 148 23.60 20.23 22.47
N LEU A 149 22.27 20.22 22.49
CA LEU A 149 21.48 19.24 21.73
C LEU A 149 21.49 19.67 20.25
N LEU A 150 22.36 19.07 19.44
CA LEU A 150 22.33 19.23 17.99
C LEU A 150 21.21 18.36 17.42
N ILE A 151 20.11 18.98 16.99
CA ILE A 151 19.03 18.29 16.27
C ILE A 151 19.49 18.10 14.82
N LEU A 152 19.86 16.87 14.45
CA LEU A 152 20.10 16.51 13.05
C LEU A 152 18.76 16.19 12.35
N PRO A 153 18.59 16.57 11.08
CA PRO A 153 17.37 16.27 10.31
C PRO A 153 17.18 14.75 10.15
N GLU A 154 15.93 14.29 10.25
CA GLU A 154 15.52 12.88 10.14
C GLU A 154 16.08 12.19 8.89
N ASP A 155 16.76 11.05 9.10
CA ASP A 155 16.98 10.07 8.04
C ASP A 155 15.71 9.21 7.85
N VAL A 156 15.48 8.73 6.64
CA VAL A 156 14.20 8.23 6.09
C VAL A 156 13.58 7.02 6.85
N ASN A 157 14.26 6.50 7.87
CA ASN A 157 13.87 5.31 8.65
C ASN A 157 13.48 5.56 10.11
N GLY A 158 13.21 6.82 10.52
CA GLY A 158 12.48 7.10 11.77
C GLY A 158 13.20 6.67 13.06
N ARG A 159 14.54 6.66 13.08
CA ARG A 159 15.31 6.46 14.31
C ARG A 159 16.01 7.76 14.71
N PHE A 160 15.66 8.28 15.89
CA PHE A 160 16.41 9.35 16.54
C PHE A 160 17.76 8.79 17.03
N SER A 161 18.87 9.36 16.57
CA SER A 161 20.18 9.15 17.19
C SER A 161 20.50 10.36 18.07
N VAL A 162 20.53 10.15 19.38
CA VAL A 162 20.96 11.17 20.35
C VAL A 162 22.46 11.01 20.52
N ASP A 163 23.25 11.91 19.91
CA ASP A 163 24.70 11.91 20.10
C ASP A 163 25.07 12.89 21.22
N SER A 164 25.53 12.33 22.34
CA SER A 164 26.01 13.06 23.51
C SER A 164 27.53 13.19 23.38
N LYS A 165 28.03 14.35 22.95
CA LYS A 165 29.47 14.67 23.05
C LYS A 165 29.71 15.75 24.09
N ALA A 166 30.58 15.43 25.05
CA ALA A 166 31.13 16.35 26.03
C ALA A 166 32.35 17.08 25.44
N LEU A 167 32.49 18.38 25.75
CA LEU A 167 33.75 19.12 25.66
C LEU A 167 34.58 18.86 26.92
#